data_AF-A0A1F2VHA6-F1
#
_entry.id   AF-A0A1F2VHA6-F1
#
_cell.length_a   1.000
_cell.length_b   1.000
_cell.length_c   1.000
_cell.angle_alpha   90.00
_cell.angle_beta   90.00
_cell.angle_gamma   90.00
#
_symmetry.space_group_name_H-M   'P 1'
#
loop_
_entity.id
_entity.type
_entity.pdbx_description
1 polymer ?
#
loop_
_entity_poly.entity_id
_entity_poly.type
_entity_poly.pdbx_seq_one_letter_code
_entity_poly.pdbx_strand_id
1 'polypeptide(L)'
;MLALAATALAAQQVPKGQMPALGRPTQTGDEVPLLDFDAYFLGTWTFEWSMPETPLGPAGDYTGTTVYTRVDGRFYQAVTEGTGPGGPFTVRELIAYHRENKTVARQITDSRGHGRLEFGPVGGDLGGIYNLHYESAPFTVGGKKIRVKNTLRLLSPLGYRIASSISVDGGPFTNLGNPWWRKSP
;
A
#
# COMPACT_ATOMS: atom_id res chain seq x y z
N MET A 1 -64.58 -1.70 29.47
CA MET A 1 -64.39 -1.65 28.02
C MET A 1 -63.14 -0.80 27.77
N LEU A 2 -61.98 -1.42 27.54
CA LEU A 2 -60.73 -0.79 27.07
C LEU A 2 -59.69 -1.90 26.91
N ALA A 3 -59.46 -2.33 25.67
CA ALA A 3 -58.37 -3.23 25.30
C ALA A 3 -57.28 -2.38 24.62
N LEU A 4 -56.08 -2.35 25.19
CA LEU A 4 -54.90 -1.83 24.51
C LEU A 4 -54.43 -2.87 23.48
N ALA A 5 -54.43 -2.50 22.20
CA ALA A 5 -53.76 -3.25 21.17
C ALA A 5 -52.31 -2.76 21.06
N ALA A 6 -51.35 -3.60 21.48
CA ALA A 6 -49.94 -3.42 21.14
C ALA A 6 -49.70 -4.03 19.76
N THR A 7 -49.41 -3.19 18.78
CA THR A 7 -48.97 -3.60 17.44
C THR A 7 -47.57 -4.20 17.51
N ALA A 8 -47.44 -5.48 17.17
CA ALA A 8 -46.14 -6.11 16.96
C ALA A 8 -45.52 -5.55 15.66
N LEU A 9 -44.35 -4.91 15.75
CA LEU A 9 -43.52 -4.65 14.57
C LEU A 9 -43.04 -5.99 14.02
N ALA A 10 -43.49 -6.33 12.81
CA ALA A 10 -42.95 -7.46 12.06
C ALA A 10 -41.46 -7.22 11.77
N ALA A 11 -40.61 -8.18 12.15
CA ALA A 11 -39.19 -8.16 11.82
C ALA A 11 -39.02 -8.18 10.29
N GLN A 12 -38.36 -7.15 9.76
CA GLN A 12 -38.11 -7.00 8.33
C GLN A 12 -37.10 -8.08 7.90
N GLN A 13 -37.53 -9.02 7.04
CA GLN A 13 -36.64 -10.06 6.52
C GLN A 13 -35.56 -9.42 5.64
N VAL A 14 -34.31 -9.56 6.08
CA VAL A 14 -33.14 -9.16 5.30
C VAL A 14 -33.11 -10.00 4.01
N PRO A 15 -32.94 -9.40 2.82
CA PRO A 15 -32.85 -10.15 1.57
C PRO A 15 -31.74 -11.19 1.64
N LYS A 16 -32.08 -12.47 1.41
CA LYS A 16 -31.10 -13.54 1.26
C LYS A 16 -30.64 -13.61 -0.19
N GLY A 17 -29.33 -13.55 -0.41
CA GLY A 17 -28.74 -13.76 -1.73
C GLY A 17 -29.07 -15.14 -2.30
N GLN A 18 -29.21 -15.25 -3.61
CA GLN A 18 -29.64 -16.46 -4.32
C GLN A 18 -28.55 -17.52 -4.49
N MET A 19 -27.35 -17.32 -3.93
CA MET A 19 -26.27 -18.29 -4.06
C MET A 19 -26.50 -19.49 -3.11
N PRO A 20 -26.63 -20.72 -3.63
CA PRO A 20 -26.57 -21.92 -2.81
C PRO A 20 -25.23 -21.94 -2.08
N ALA A 21 -25.24 -22.21 -0.77
CA ALA A 21 -24.03 -22.27 0.04
C ALA A 21 -23.11 -23.39 -0.46
N LEU A 22 -22.20 -23.07 -1.38
CA LEU A 22 -21.00 -23.85 -1.63
C LEU A 22 -20.18 -23.76 -0.33
N GLY A 23 -20.30 -24.77 0.55
CA GLY A 23 -19.71 -24.75 1.89
C GLY A 23 -18.25 -24.30 1.85
N ARG A 24 -17.82 -23.22 2.51
CA ARG A 24 -18.38 -22.48 3.65
C ARG A 24 -18.32 -20.95 3.39
N PRO A 25 -19.25 -20.17 3.97
CA PRO A 25 -18.97 -18.78 4.35
C PRO A 25 -17.74 -18.72 5.29
N THR A 26 -16.99 -17.61 5.25
CA THR A 26 -15.89 -17.34 6.18
C THR A 26 -16.33 -17.53 7.65
N GLN A 27 -15.51 -18.20 8.45
CA GLN A 27 -15.78 -18.50 9.86
C GLN A 27 -15.02 -17.54 10.78
N THR A 28 -15.54 -17.34 12.00
CA THR A 28 -14.90 -16.49 13.02
C THR A 28 -13.49 -16.93 13.39
N GLY A 29 -13.17 -18.22 13.24
CA GLY A 29 -11.85 -18.78 13.55
C GLY A 29 -10.91 -18.89 12.34
N ASP A 30 -11.32 -18.45 11.15
CA ASP A 30 -10.44 -18.53 9.98
C ASP A 30 -9.24 -17.59 10.17
N GLU A 31 -8.04 -18.12 10.02
CA GLU A 31 -6.82 -17.32 10.06
C GLU A 31 -6.63 -16.60 8.72
N VAL A 32 -6.44 -15.28 8.77
CA VAL A 32 -6.03 -14.49 7.61
C VAL A 32 -4.69 -15.02 7.10
N PRO A 33 -4.61 -15.50 5.83
CA PRO A 33 -3.35 -15.94 5.26
C PRO A 33 -2.30 -14.82 5.36
N LEU A 34 -1.05 -15.20 5.64
CA LEU A 34 0.04 -14.23 5.68
C LEU A 34 0.52 -13.94 4.25
N LEU A 35 0.82 -12.68 3.98
CA LEU A 35 1.39 -12.26 2.69
C LEU A 35 2.63 -13.10 2.36
N ASP A 36 2.61 -13.70 1.18
CA ASP A 36 3.80 -14.26 0.56
C ASP A 36 4.48 -13.16 -0.26
N PHE A 37 5.54 -12.58 0.30
CA PHE A 37 6.26 -11.48 -0.33
C PHE A 37 7.00 -11.94 -1.59
N ASP A 38 7.55 -13.16 -1.59
CA ASP A 38 8.27 -13.73 -2.72
C ASP A 38 7.32 -13.90 -3.90
N ALA A 39 6.19 -14.58 -3.67
CA ALA A 39 5.20 -14.85 -4.71
C ALA A 39 4.58 -13.58 -5.29
N TYR A 40 4.32 -12.58 -4.43
CA TYR A 40 3.72 -11.35 -4.88
C TYR A 40 4.73 -10.45 -5.61
N PHE A 41 5.77 -9.97 -4.90
CA PHE A 41 6.58 -8.84 -5.36
C PHE A 41 7.69 -9.20 -6.33
N LEU A 42 8.33 -10.36 -6.23
CA LEU A 42 9.51 -10.65 -7.04
C LEU A 42 9.23 -10.54 -8.54
N GLY A 43 10.21 -9.99 -9.26
CA GLY A 43 10.15 -9.73 -10.69
C GLY A 43 10.07 -8.24 -11.03
N THR A 44 9.66 -7.99 -12.27
CA THR A 44 9.68 -6.66 -12.88
C THR A 44 8.28 -6.07 -12.94
N TRP A 45 8.18 -4.79 -12.63
CA TRP A 45 6.94 -4.03 -12.60
C TRP A 45 7.11 -2.72 -13.33
N THR A 46 6.09 -2.26 -14.05
CA THR A 46 6.01 -0.89 -14.54
C THR A 46 5.19 -0.06 -13.58
N PHE A 47 5.46 1.25 -13.50
CA PHE A 47 4.65 2.17 -12.71
C PHE A 47 4.30 3.44 -13.47
N GLU A 48 3.18 4.03 -13.06
CA GLU A 48 2.70 5.35 -13.48
C GLU A 48 2.26 6.13 -12.24
N TRP A 49 2.57 7.43 -12.21
CA TRP A 49 2.25 8.32 -11.11
C TRP A 49 2.04 9.75 -11.59
N SER A 50 0.88 10.34 -11.29
CA SER A 50 0.71 11.80 -11.36
C SER A 50 0.88 12.41 -9.97
N MET A 51 1.85 13.30 -9.82
CA MET A 51 2.26 13.89 -8.54
C MET A 51 2.11 15.42 -8.59
N PRO A 52 1.59 16.08 -7.54
CA PRO A 52 1.63 17.54 -7.42
C PRO A 52 3.04 18.06 -7.14
N GLU A 53 3.25 19.37 -7.26
CA GLU A 53 4.51 20.03 -6.91
C GLU A 53 4.77 19.87 -5.40
N THR A 54 5.95 19.35 -5.05
CA THR A 54 6.34 19.18 -3.64
C THR A 54 7.85 19.32 -3.46
N PRO A 55 8.36 19.41 -2.21
CA PRO A 55 9.79 19.32 -1.96
C PRO A 55 10.47 18.04 -2.46
N LEU A 56 9.71 16.98 -2.81
CA LEU A 56 10.25 15.74 -3.37
C LEU A 56 10.43 15.79 -4.90
N GLY A 57 9.89 16.80 -5.57
CA GLY A 57 10.06 16.98 -7.01
C GLY A 57 8.90 17.74 -7.68
N PRO A 58 9.09 18.06 -8.98
CA PRO A 58 8.16 18.87 -9.74
C PRO A 58 6.81 18.19 -9.99
N ALA A 59 5.77 19.00 -10.17
CA ALA A 59 4.45 18.51 -10.60
C ALA A 59 4.51 17.84 -11.98
N GLY A 60 3.78 16.74 -12.13
CA GLY A 60 3.55 16.09 -13.42
C GLY A 60 3.53 14.57 -13.34
N ASP A 61 3.68 13.94 -14.50
CA ASP A 61 3.60 12.50 -14.64
C ASP A 61 4.98 11.85 -14.60
N TYR A 62 5.08 10.77 -13.84
CA TYR A 62 6.26 9.96 -13.64
C TYR A 62 5.95 8.53 -14.06
N THR A 63 6.89 7.90 -14.77
CA THR A 63 6.77 6.51 -15.19
C THR A 63 8.10 5.80 -15.04
N GLY A 64 8.08 4.48 -15.09
CA GLY A 64 9.31 3.69 -15.08
C GLY A 64 9.09 2.23 -14.72
N THR A 65 10.18 1.60 -14.30
CA THR A 65 10.25 0.18 -14.00
C THR A 65 10.85 -0.04 -12.62
N THR A 66 10.23 -0.90 -11.82
CA THR A 66 10.73 -1.38 -10.54
C THR A 66 11.03 -2.87 -10.63
N VAL A 67 12.24 -3.28 -10.25
CA VAL A 67 12.63 -4.68 -10.14
C VAL A 67 12.77 -5.05 -8.67
N TYR A 68 11.99 -6.03 -8.22
CA TYR A 68 12.11 -6.63 -6.90
C TYR A 68 12.94 -7.90 -6.96
N THR A 69 13.92 -7.99 -6.08
CA THR A 69 14.82 -9.14 -5.93
C THR A 69 14.91 -9.56 -4.47
N ARG A 70 15.20 -10.84 -4.24
CA ARG A 70 15.53 -11.33 -2.92
C ARG A 70 17.01 -11.03 -2.64
N VAL A 71 17.30 -10.56 -1.42
CA VAL A 71 18.68 -10.37 -0.96
C VAL A 71 19.11 -11.61 -0.21
N ASP A 72 18.52 -11.83 0.97
CA ASP A 72 18.73 -13.02 1.80
C ASP A 72 17.64 -13.09 2.88
N GLY A 73 17.30 -14.29 3.33
CA GLY A 73 16.36 -14.52 4.42
C GLY A 73 15.04 -13.78 4.21
N ARG A 74 14.82 -12.75 5.04
CA ARG A 74 13.63 -11.88 5.07
C ARG A 74 13.85 -10.49 4.46
N PHE A 75 14.95 -10.33 3.74
CA PHE A 75 15.38 -9.08 3.13
C PHE A 75 15.25 -9.15 1.61
N TYR A 76 14.75 -8.05 1.06
CA TYR A 76 14.47 -7.85 -0.37
C TYR A 76 15.05 -6.52 -0.80
N GLN A 77 15.24 -6.37 -2.10
CA GLN A 77 15.63 -5.10 -2.70
C GLN A 77 14.64 -4.74 -3.80
N ALA A 78 14.23 -3.48 -3.84
CA ALA A 78 13.55 -2.91 -5.00
C ALA A 78 14.47 -1.85 -5.64
N VAL A 79 14.68 -1.93 -6.95
CA VAL A 79 15.37 -0.89 -7.72
C VAL A 79 14.39 -0.34 -8.73
N THR A 80 14.11 0.95 -8.64
CA THR A 80 13.26 1.67 -9.58
C THR A 80 14.11 2.56 -10.46
N GLU A 81 13.95 2.44 -11.76
CA GLU A 81 14.43 3.40 -12.75
C GLU A 81 13.22 4.10 -13.33
N GLY A 82 13.20 5.43 -13.26
CA GLY A 82 12.06 6.22 -13.68
C GLY A 82 12.45 7.51 -14.37
N THR A 83 11.46 8.14 -14.99
CA THR A 83 11.57 9.47 -15.59
C THR A 83 10.34 10.28 -15.20
N GLY A 84 10.56 11.57 -14.96
CA GLY A 84 9.49 12.55 -14.76
C GLY A 84 9.93 13.94 -15.23
N PRO A 85 9.21 15.00 -14.85
CA PRO A 85 9.48 16.37 -15.32
C PRO A 85 10.88 16.89 -14.93
N GLY A 86 11.46 16.38 -13.83
CA GLY A 86 12.82 16.71 -13.40
C GLY A 86 13.93 15.88 -14.09
N GLY A 87 13.58 15.03 -15.06
CA GLY A 87 14.51 14.12 -15.73
C GLY A 87 14.50 12.69 -15.15
N PRO A 88 15.48 11.86 -15.54
CA PRO A 88 15.59 10.48 -15.06
C PRO A 88 16.02 10.41 -13.59
N PHE A 89 15.57 9.38 -12.89
CA PHE A 89 15.92 9.14 -11.50
C PHE A 89 15.98 7.64 -11.18
N THR A 90 16.66 7.31 -10.09
CA THR A 90 16.75 5.95 -9.54
C THR A 90 16.37 5.95 -8.07
N VAL A 91 15.53 4.99 -7.67
CA VAL A 91 15.19 4.74 -6.27
C VAL A 91 15.64 3.34 -5.89
N ARG A 92 16.37 3.21 -4.79
CA ARG A 92 16.77 1.92 -4.22
C ARG A 92 16.10 1.75 -2.87
N GLU A 93 15.45 0.61 -2.67
CA GLU A 93 14.82 0.24 -1.41
C GLU A 93 15.45 -1.05 -0.90
N LEU A 94 15.97 -1.05 0.32
CA LEU A 94 16.26 -2.27 1.08
C LEU A 94 15.08 -2.54 2.01
N ILE A 95 14.40 -3.65 1.82
CA ILE A 95 13.13 -3.98 2.45
C ILE A 95 13.33 -5.17 3.40
N ALA A 96 12.81 -5.06 4.62
CA ALA A 96 12.75 -6.16 5.58
C ALA A 96 11.29 -6.48 5.88
N TYR A 97 10.87 -7.72 5.64
CA TYR A 97 9.52 -8.16 5.94
C TYR A 97 9.53 -9.22 7.05
N HIS A 98 8.93 -8.90 8.20
CA HIS A 98 8.71 -9.87 9.26
C HIS A 98 7.33 -10.50 9.11
N ARG A 99 7.29 -11.67 8.47
CA ARG A 99 6.05 -12.37 8.13
C ARG A 99 5.17 -12.67 9.34
N GLU A 100 5.76 -13.23 10.39
CA GLU A 100 5.03 -13.67 11.59
C GLU A 100 4.48 -12.48 12.40
N ASN A 101 5.28 -11.40 12.52
CA ASN A 101 4.88 -10.19 13.24
C ASN A 101 4.03 -9.24 12.38
N LYS A 102 3.81 -9.56 11.09
CA LYS A 102 3.03 -8.74 10.15
C LYS A 102 3.54 -7.30 10.11
N THR A 103 4.86 -7.12 10.04
CA THR A 103 5.49 -5.79 9.95
C THR A 103 6.47 -5.73 8.80
N VAL A 104 6.57 -4.57 8.18
CA VAL A 104 7.51 -4.31 7.11
C VAL A 104 8.26 -3.01 7.37
N ALA A 105 9.52 -2.96 6.97
CA ALA A 105 10.35 -1.77 7.01
C ALA A 105 11.14 -1.65 5.70
N ARG A 106 11.47 -0.42 5.29
CA ARG A 106 12.32 -0.16 4.14
C ARG A 106 13.19 1.06 4.33
N GLN A 107 14.46 0.93 4.00
CA GLN A 107 15.36 2.07 3.81
C GLN A 107 15.36 2.45 2.34
N ILE A 108 15.12 3.72 2.04
CA ILE A 108 15.00 4.25 0.69
C ILE A 108 16.12 5.25 0.43
N THR A 109 16.75 5.13 -0.73
CA THR A 109 17.73 6.08 -1.27
C THR A 109 17.28 6.49 -2.67
N ASP A 110 17.17 7.80 -2.90
CA ASP A 110 16.72 8.38 -4.16
C ASP A 110 17.84 9.23 -4.79
N SER A 111 18.09 9.05 -6.08
CA SER A 111 19.12 9.78 -6.82
C SER A 111 18.86 11.29 -6.87
N ARG A 112 17.64 11.73 -6.54
CA ARG A 112 17.27 13.15 -6.39
C ARG A 112 17.77 13.78 -5.08
N GLY A 113 18.62 13.08 -4.33
CA GLY A 113 19.37 13.64 -3.21
C GLY A 113 18.69 13.49 -1.85
N HIS A 114 17.76 12.54 -1.70
CA HIS A 114 17.12 12.28 -0.42
C HIS A 114 17.02 10.79 -0.09
N GLY A 115 16.99 10.48 1.20
CA GLY A 115 16.77 9.13 1.72
C GLY A 115 15.89 9.15 2.95
N ARG A 116 15.23 8.04 3.22
CA ARG A 116 14.31 7.91 4.36
C ARG A 116 14.10 6.47 4.78
N LEU A 117 13.80 6.28 6.05
CA LEU A 117 13.32 5.02 6.61
C LEU A 117 11.80 5.07 6.67
N GLU A 118 11.14 4.01 6.20
CA GLU A 118 9.71 3.81 6.37
C GLU A 118 9.41 2.46 7.02
N PHE A 119 8.36 2.37 7.82
CA PHE A 119 7.94 1.11 8.44
C PHE A 119 6.47 1.13 8.82
N GLY A 120 5.91 -0.07 9.04
CA GLY A 120 4.60 -0.23 9.65
C GLY A 120 3.97 -1.60 9.41
N PRO A 121 2.68 -1.75 9.71
CA PRO A 121 2.02 -3.05 9.71
C PRO A 121 1.64 -3.53 8.30
N VAL A 122 1.50 -4.85 8.19
CA VAL A 122 0.95 -5.56 7.04
C VAL A 122 -0.42 -6.11 7.45
N GLY A 123 -1.47 -5.59 6.82
CA GLY A 123 -2.84 -6.10 6.97
C GLY A 123 -3.20 -7.05 5.84
N GLY A 124 -4.17 -7.92 6.09
CA GLY A 124 -4.77 -8.79 5.09
C GLY A 124 -6.22 -9.12 5.44
N ASP A 125 -6.96 -9.64 4.48
CA ASP A 125 -8.27 -10.24 4.69
C ASP A 125 -8.32 -11.71 4.27
N LEU A 126 -9.43 -12.39 4.57
CA LEU A 126 -9.64 -13.79 4.22
C LEU A 126 -9.72 -14.03 2.69
N GLY A 127 -9.91 -12.97 1.90
CA GLY A 127 -9.89 -13.02 0.44
C GLY A 127 -8.49 -12.91 -0.16
N GLY A 128 -7.45 -12.76 0.66
CA GLY A 128 -6.07 -12.61 0.21
C GLY A 128 -5.75 -11.23 -0.36
N ILE A 129 -6.53 -10.20 0.00
CA ILE A 129 -6.19 -8.80 -0.29
C ILE A 129 -5.32 -8.28 0.85
N TYR A 130 -4.17 -7.69 0.51
CA TYR A 130 -3.20 -7.21 1.49
C TYR A 130 -2.99 -5.71 1.40
N ASN A 131 -2.67 -5.11 2.55
CA ASN A 131 -2.28 -3.71 2.64
C ASN A 131 -0.99 -3.55 3.44
N LEU A 132 -0.02 -2.79 2.93
CA LEU A 132 1.19 -2.42 3.67
C LEU A 132 1.11 -0.94 4.01
N HIS A 133 1.15 -0.62 5.30
CA HIS A 133 1.02 0.73 5.80
C HIS A 133 2.38 1.27 6.23
N TYR A 134 3.07 1.94 5.32
CA TYR A 134 4.34 2.58 5.63
C TYR A 134 4.14 4.00 6.15
N GLU A 135 4.81 4.32 7.25
CA GLU A 135 5.06 5.71 7.67
C GLU A 135 6.55 5.99 7.72
N SER A 136 6.96 7.16 7.24
CA SER A 136 8.36 7.56 7.30
C SER A 136 8.75 8.10 8.68
N ALA A 137 9.98 7.81 9.08
CA ALA A 137 10.69 8.70 10.00
C ALA A 137 10.80 10.11 9.36
N PRO A 138 10.89 11.20 10.15
CA PRO A 138 11.13 12.52 9.59
C PRO A 138 12.47 12.57 8.83
N PHE A 139 12.50 13.23 7.68
CA PHE A 139 13.72 13.46 6.90
C PHE A 139 13.70 14.87 6.31
N THR A 140 14.82 15.33 5.77
CA THR A 140 14.97 16.69 5.23
C THR A 140 15.24 16.67 3.74
N VAL A 141 14.53 17.50 2.98
CA VAL A 141 14.77 17.72 1.54
C VAL A 141 14.61 19.21 1.27
N GLY A 142 15.60 19.84 0.61
CA GLY A 142 15.54 21.27 0.30
C GLY A 142 15.34 22.17 1.53
N GLY A 143 15.89 21.79 2.69
CA GLY A 143 15.72 22.51 3.96
C GLY A 143 14.35 22.33 4.64
N LYS A 144 13.44 21.55 4.05
CA LYS A 144 12.10 21.27 4.58
C LYS A 144 12.07 19.95 5.35
N LYS A 145 11.36 19.91 6.47
CA LYS A 145 11.13 18.68 7.24
C LYS A 145 9.94 17.93 6.64
N ILE A 146 10.16 16.70 6.19
CA ILE A 146 9.18 15.90 5.47
C ILE A 146 8.79 14.67 6.29
N ARG A 147 7.50 14.32 6.23
CA ARG A 147 7.01 12.98 6.54
C ARG A 147 6.17 12.47 5.38
N VAL A 148 6.25 11.18 5.11
CA VAL A 148 5.46 10.50 4.07
C VAL A 148 4.68 9.36 4.70
N LYS A 149 3.44 9.15 4.23
CA LYS A 149 2.68 7.93 4.48
C LYS A 149 2.30 7.28 3.16
N ASN A 150 2.53 5.99 3.05
CA ASN A 150 2.19 5.19 1.89
C ASN A 150 1.34 4.00 2.34
N THR A 151 0.18 3.80 1.71
CA THR A 151 -0.57 2.55 1.84
C THR A 151 -0.53 1.82 0.52
N LEU A 152 0.25 0.74 0.43
CA LEU A 152 0.21 -0.15 -0.72
C LEU A 152 -1.03 -1.04 -0.57
N ARG A 153 -1.83 -1.13 -1.62
CA ARG A 153 -3.00 -2.00 -1.72
C ARG A 153 -2.76 -3.01 -2.82
N LEU A 154 -2.66 -4.28 -2.44
CA LEU A 154 -2.39 -5.39 -3.35
C LEU A 154 -3.73 -5.85 -3.93
N LEU A 155 -4.16 -5.19 -5.02
CA LEU A 155 -5.52 -5.30 -5.55
C LEU A 155 -5.73 -6.54 -6.43
N SER A 156 -4.66 -7.06 -7.03
CA SER A 156 -4.66 -8.29 -7.81
C SER A 156 -3.28 -8.94 -7.78
N PRO A 157 -3.12 -10.19 -8.25
CA PRO A 157 -1.80 -10.84 -8.32
C PRO A 157 -0.78 -10.09 -9.21
N LEU A 158 -1.26 -9.24 -10.12
CA LEU A 158 -0.43 -8.56 -11.13
C LEU A 158 -0.47 -7.03 -11.00
N GLY A 159 -1.04 -6.50 -9.91
CA GLY A 159 -1.21 -5.07 -9.77
C GLY A 159 -1.43 -4.60 -8.33
N TYR A 160 -0.69 -3.58 -7.94
CA TYR A 160 -0.90 -2.88 -6.67
C TYR A 160 -0.91 -1.36 -6.87
N ARG A 161 -1.68 -0.66 -6.04
CA ARG A 161 -1.68 0.81 -5.99
C ARG A 161 -1.11 1.28 -4.68
N ILE A 162 -0.55 2.49 -4.67
CA ILE A 162 -0.14 3.16 -3.45
C ILE A 162 -1.06 4.36 -3.25
N ALA A 163 -1.53 4.58 -2.03
CA ALA A 163 -2.06 5.88 -1.64
C ALA A 163 -0.94 6.62 -0.89
N SER A 164 -0.41 7.67 -1.49
CA SER A 164 0.73 8.42 -0.98
C SER A 164 0.28 9.77 -0.44
N SER A 165 0.81 10.17 0.72
CA SER A 165 0.57 11.49 1.29
C SER A 165 1.82 12.05 1.94
N ILE A 166 1.91 13.38 1.98
CA ILE A 166 3.08 14.11 2.44
C ILE A 166 2.69 15.15 3.49
N SER A 167 3.51 15.32 4.51
CA SER A 167 3.47 16.44 5.45
C SER A 167 4.77 17.22 5.34
N VAL A 168 4.67 18.54 5.24
CA VAL A 168 5.79 19.47 5.11
C VAL A 168 5.82 20.38 6.34
N ASP A 169 6.98 20.49 6.98
CA ASP A 169 7.26 21.30 8.17
C ASP A 169 6.26 21.06 9.33
N GLY A 170 5.74 19.83 9.44
CA GLY A 170 4.77 19.46 10.49
C GLY A 170 3.32 19.88 10.20
N GLY A 171 3.05 20.40 8.99
CA GLY A 171 1.69 20.66 8.52
C GLY A 171 0.85 19.38 8.33
N PRO A 172 -0.43 19.52 7.98
CA PRO A 172 -1.30 18.37 7.72
C PRO A 172 -0.80 17.52 6.55
N PHE A 173 -1.16 16.23 6.54
CA PHE A 173 -0.88 15.38 5.40
C PHE A 173 -1.78 15.74 4.22
N THR A 174 -1.16 16.00 3.06
CA THR A 174 -1.85 16.26 1.79
C THR A 174 -1.59 15.12 0.81
N ASN A 175 -2.49 14.96 -0.17
CA ASN A 175 -2.39 13.89 -1.16
C ASN A 175 -1.16 14.10 -2.06
N LEU A 176 -0.33 13.06 -2.20
CA LEU A 176 0.80 13.00 -3.13
C LEU A 176 0.46 12.18 -4.39
N GLY A 177 -0.77 11.68 -4.49
CA GLY A 177 -1.27 10.90 -5.62
C GLY A 177 -1.38 9.42 -5.32
N ASN A 178 -1.83 8.67 -6.34
CA ASN A 178 -2.16 7.26 -6.23
C ASN A 178 -1.44 6.40 -7.27
N PRO A 179 -0.11 6.24 -7.17
CA PRO A 179 0.64 5.56 -8.21
C PRO A 179 0.27 4.09 -8.32
N TRP A 180 0.41 3.55 -9.52
CA TRP A 180 -0.03 2.21 -9.87
C TRP A 180 1.12 1.42 -10.46
N TRP A 181 1.43 0.26 -9.85
CA TRP A 181 2.35 -0.71 -10.38
C TRP A 181 1.59 -1.87 -11.04
N ARG A 182 2.09 -2.32 -12.18
CA ARG A 182 1.63 -3.51 -12.90
C ARG A 182 2.81 -4.43 -13.16
N LYS A 183 2.62 -5.72 -12.93
CA LYS A 183 3.67 -6.70 -13.21
C LYS A 183 3.91 -6.73 -14.72
N SER A 184 5.16 -6.59 -15.14
CA SER A 184 5.50 -6.77 -16.56
C SER A 184 5.19 -8.22 -16.93
N PRO A 185 4.57 -8.49 -18.09
CA PRO A 185 4.43 -9.83 -18.64
C PRO A 185 5.78 -10.54 -18.77
#